data_AF-A0A6P8DG97-F1
#
_entry.id   AF-A0A6P8DG97-F1
#
_cell.length_a   1.000
_cell.length_b   1.000
_cell.length_c   1.000
_cell.angle_alpha   90.00
_cell.angle_beta   90.00
_cell.angle_gamma   90.00
#
_symmetry.space_group_name_H-M   'P 1'
#
loop_
_entity.id
_entity.type
_entity.pdbx_description
1 polymer ?
#
loop_
_entity_poly.entity_id
_entity_poly.type
_entity_poly.pdbx_seq_one_letter_code
_entity_poly.pdbx_strand_id
1 'polypeptide(L)'
;MVTVLHLSGLKLAGTISRILGTFPSFSFFTSTRTSLLDHFLTKSVVSYNFSALNTSFIGINVVIPVNLSMCSGLEYIDSMGNDITGQIPEDLSILSRLEILNLGRNRLIGSIPISMASISSLRIVNLARNSLSGNSVRGDVPSSPYNISLTHFMIEANILSGPIPVEIGNTPPNLEVSTFLQVDANHLEGEIPESIGNLSVGLETLYMGGNLYFRRYTSLFVQSQQLEFAQSEQQYSIAELNGIEELVLSSNHLASGHDKSKVLRFLNLSFNNSEREVPRDGSL
;
A
#
# COMPACT_ATOMS: atom_id res chain seq x y z
N MET A 1 36.05 -0.32 11.38
CA MET A 1 35.22 0.40 10.40
C MET A 1 33.77 0.28 10.87
N VAL A 2 33.09 1.39 11.15
CA VAL A 2 31.70 1.35 11.62
C VAL A 2 30.77 1.28 10.41
N THR A 3 29.96 0.22 10.32
CA THR A 3 28.99 -0.01 9.24
C THR A 3 27.55 0.15 9.72
N VAL A 4 27.32 -0.03 11.02
CA VAL A 4 26.00 0.02 11.65
C VAL A 4 26.07 0.98 12.84
N LEU A 5 25.08 1.85 12.97
CA LEU A 5 24.98 2.82 14.06
C LEU A 5 23.60 2.68 14.66
N HIS A 6 23.58 2.07 15.84
CA HIS A 6 22.38 1.94 16.65
C HIS A 6 22.40 3.01 17.73
N LEU A 7 21.43 3.92 17.68
CA LEU A 7 21.30 5.00 18.66
C LEU A 7 20.09 4.79 19.59
N SER A 8 19.50 3.60 19.52
CA SER A 8 18.35 3.21 20.29
C SER A 8 18.60 3.32 21.80
N GLY A 9 17.69 3.97 22.53
CA GLY A 9 17.76 4.13 23.99
C GLY A 9 18.65 5.28 24.48
N LEU A 10 19.35 5.99 23.60
CA LEU A 10 20.19 7.12 23.98
C LEU A 10 19.35 8.42 24.08
N LYS A 11 19.54 9.19 25.16
CA LYS A 11 18.89 10.53 25.34
C LYS A 11 19.62 11.62 24.53
N LEU A 12 19.83 11.39 23.24
CA LEU A 12 20.54 12.33 22.37
C LEU A 12 19.65 13.53 22.02
N ALA A 13 20.25 14.72 22.02
CA ALA A 13 19.65 15.97 21.54
C ALA A 13 20.63 16.67 20.58
N GLY A 14 20.14 17.39 19.57
CA GLY A 14 20.97 18.15 18.61
C GLY A 14 21.06 17.51 17.23
N THR A 15 22.16 17.75 16.51
CA THR A 15 22.34 17.33 15.10
C THR A 15 23.35 16.20 14.97
N ILE A 16 23.00 15.10 14.29
CA ILE A 16 23.92 13.97 14.09
C ILE A 16 24.71 14.03 12.78
N SER A 17 24.33 14.93 11.88
CA SER A 17 24.90 15.07 10.53
C SER A 17 26.43 15.15 10.52
N ARG A 18 27.05 15.79 11.53
CA ARG A 18 28.51 15.93 11.63
C ARG A 18 29.25 14.63 12.02
N ILE A 19 28.58 13.73 12.74
CA ILE A 19 29.19 12.47 13.24
C ILE A 19 29.06 11.36 12.20
N LEU A 20 27.91 11.28 11.52
CA LEU A 20 27.69 10.29 10.46
C LEU A 20 28.72 10.42 9.35
N GLY A 21 29.19 11.65 9.12
CA GLY A 21 30.15 11.90 8.06
C GLY A 21 31.55 11.34 8.24
N THR A 22 31.84 10.83 9.43
CA THR A 22 33.13 10.24 9.80
C THR A 22 33.22 8.75 9.52
N PHE A 23 32.13 8.11 9.07
CA PHE A 23 32.04 6.67 8.82
C PHE A 23 31.86 6.39 7.31
N PRO A 24 32.95 6.20 6.55
CA PRO A 24 32.90 6.04 5.08
C PRO A 24 32.21 4.75 4.60
N SER A 25 31.90 3.82 5.50
CA SER A 25 31.31 2.51 5.17
C SER A 25 29.99 2.27 5.88
N PHE A 26 29.34 3.36 6.25
CA PHE A 26 28.10 3.37 6.99
C PHE A 26 26.92 2.96 6.12
N SER A 27 26.21 1.89 6.49
CA SER A 27 25.15 1.28 5.67
C SER A 27 23.78 1.24 6.36
N PHE A 28 23.74 1.24 7.70
CA PHE A 28 22.50 1.05 8.47
C PHE A 28 22.35 2.06 9.62
N PHE A 29 21.27 2.84 9.62
CA PHE A 29 20.94 3.81 10.66
C PHE A 29 19.67 3.44 11.43
N THR A 30 19.75 3.41 12.76
CA THR A 30 18.57 3.34 13.65
C THR A 30 18.59 4.44 14.71
N SER A 31 17.43 5.04 14.97
CA SER A 31 17.22 6.01 16.06
C SER A 31 15.97 5.66 16.85
N THR A 32 15.84 6.23 18.06
CA THR A 32 14.63 6.09 18.91
C THR A 32 14.09 7.42 19.45
N ARG A 33 14.71 8.58 19.12
CA ARG A 33 14.23 9.91 19.54
C ARG A 33 14.50 11.02 18.53
N THR A 34 13.64 12.04 18.62
CA THR A 34 13.16 12.95 17.55
C THR A 34 14.11 14.01 17.01
N SER A 35 14.93 14.68 17.84
CA SER A 35 15.55 15.95 17.39
C SER A 35 16.67 15.87 16.34
N LEU A 36 17.10 14.66 15.96
CA LEU A 36 18.29 14.45 15.11
C LEU A 36 17.97 14.46 13.60
N LEU A 37 16.71 14.25 13.19
CA LEU A 37 16.36 13.97 11.78
C LEU A 37 16.10 15.22 10.93
N ASP A 38 15.59 16.30 11.54
CA ASP A 38 15.21 17.55 10.84
C ASP A 38 16.36 18.17 10.02
N HIS A 39 17.61 17.90 10.43
CA HIS A 39 18.83 18.34 9.78
C HIS A 39 19.64 17.21 9.13
N PHE A 40 19.29 15.95 9.38
CA PHE A 40 19.98 14.80 8.77
C PHE A 40 19.85 14.89 7.24
N LEU A 41 18.64 15.20 6.77
CA LEU A 41 18.32 15.10 5.36
C LEU A 41 18.78 16.33 4.57
N THR A 42 18.95 17.51 5.17
CA THR A 42 19.03 18.76 4.40
C THR A 42 20.39 19.12 3.78
N LYS A 43 21.54 18.60 4.24
CA LYS A 43 22.87 19.03 3.68
C LYS A 43 24.01 18.00 3.63
N SER A 44 23.89 16.78 4.17
CA SER A 44 25.07 15.91 4.37
C SER A 44 24.92 14.43 4.00
N VAL A 45 23.81 13.98 3.41
CA VAL A 45 23.62 12.53 3.09
C VAL A 45 24.22 12.13 1.73
N VAL A 46 24.60 13.11 0.90
CA VAL A 46 25.00 12.94 -0.52
C VAL A 46 26.27 12.10 -0.71
N SER A 47 27.04 11.80 0.34
CA SER A 47 28.33 11.08 0.25
C SER A 47 28.36 9.70 0.91
N TYR A 48 27.21 9.16 1.35
CA TYR A 48 27.18 7.91 2.11
C TYR A 48 26.33 6.85 1.43
N ASN A 49 26.91 5.66 1.24
CA ASN A 49 26.28 4.49 0.63
C ASN A 49 25.35 3.79 1.65
N PHE A 50 24.28 4.48 2.03
CA PHE A 50 23.24 3.95 2.90
C PHE A 50 22.41 2.89 2.18
N SER A 51 22.32 1.69 2.74
CA SER A 51 21.40 0.66 2.24
C SER A 51 20.10 0.60 3.04
N ALA A 52 20.08 1.10 4.28
CA ALA A 52 18.91 1.01 5.13
C ALA A 52 18.74 2.20 6.09
N LEU A 53 17.50 2.69 6.18
CA LEU A 53 17.04 3.72 7.11
C LEU A 53 15.90 3.15 7.95
N ASN A 54 16.09 3.00 9.27
CA ASN A 54 15.01 2.66 10.19
C ASN A 54 14.82 3.76 11.24
N THR A 55 13.64 4.36 11.25
CA THR A 55 13.23 5.43 12.16
C THR A 55 11.82 5.20 12.70
N SER A 56 11.35 3.95 12.75
CA SER A 56 9.98 3.64 13.14
C SER A 56 9.71 3.92 14.62
N PHE A 57 8.50 4.43 14.92
CA PHE A 57 7.98 4.71 16.25
C PHE A 57 8.84 5.64 17.12
N ILE A 58 9.42 6.69 16.52
CA ILE A 58 10.26 7.63 17.25
C ILE A 58 9.65 9.01 17.42
N GLY A 59 8.45 9.25 16.86
CA GLY A 59 7.72 10.51 16.96
C GLY A 59 8.26 11.62 16.04
N ILE A 60 8.87 11.26 14.90
CA ILE A 60 9.30 12.24 13.90
C ILE A 60 8.09 13.01 13.38
N ASN A 61 8.17 14.34 13.33
CA ASN A 61 7.13 15.21 12.78
C ASN A 61 7.74 16.12 11.70
N VAL A 62 7.97 15.55 10.52
CA VAL A 62 8.59 16.23 9.37
C VAL A 62 7.88 15.81 8.08
N VAL A 63 8.26 16.43 6.97
CA VAL A 63 7.91 15.96 5.63
C VAL A 63 9.00 15.05 5.09
N ILE A 64 8.66 14.11 4.21
CA ILE A 64 9.66 13.33 3.48
C ILE A 64 10.42 14.30 2.56
N PRO A 65 11.73 14.48 2.73
CA PRO A 65 12.46 15.46 1.94
C PRO A 65 12.86 14.87 0.59
N VAL A 66 12.73 15.69 -0.45
CA VAL A 66 13.01 15.32 -1.85
C VAL A 66 14.41 14.76 -2.05
N ASN A 67 15.38 15.21 -1.25
CA ASN A 67 16.77 14.79 -1.35
C ASN A 67 17.07 13.43 -0.71
N LEU A 68 16.09 12.77 -0.08
CA LEU A 68 16.21 11.36 0.29
C LEU A 68 16.49 10.48 -0.96
N SER A 69 15.96 10.90 -2.12
CA SER A 69 16.21 10.27 -3.43
C SER A 69 17.69 10.25 -3.84
N MET A 70 18.53 11.14 -3.28
CA MET A 70 19.96 11.19 -3.58
C MET A 70 20.72 10.01 -2.94
N CYS A 71 20.10 9.28 -2.01
CA CYS A 71 20.67 8.11 -1.36
C CYS A 71 20.43 6.87 -2.22
N SER A 72 21.00 6.83 -3.44
CA SER A 72 20.72 5.80 -4.46
C SER A 72 21.04 4.36 -4.05
N GLY A 73 21.75 4.16 -2.94
CA GLY A 73 22.04 2.86 -2.34
C GLY A 73 20.90 2.29 -1.50
N LEU A 74 19.85 3.06 -1.18
CA LEU A 74 18.80 2.63 -0.26
C LEU A 74 18.01 1.45 -0.83
N GLU A 75 17.99 0.39 -0.04
CA GLU A 75 17.24 -0.85 -0.23
C GLU A 75 16.07 -0.94 0.76
N TYR A 76 16.19 -0.28 1.92
CA TYR A 76 15.23 -0.38 3.01
C TYR A 76 14.93 1.00 3.64
N ILE A 77 13.65 1.38 3.69
CA ILE A 77 13.17 2.54 4.43
C ILE A 77 12.01 2.08 5.33
N ASP A 78 12.19 2.17 6.64
CA ASP A 78 11.13 1.97 7.63
C ASP A 78 11.01 3.20 8.51
N SER A 79 9.91 3.92 8.37
CA SER A 79 9.57 5.10 9.18
C SER A 79 8.12 5.01 9.68
N MET A 80 7.65 3.78 9.91
CA MET A 80 6.31 3.50 10.39
C MET A 80 6.02 4.15 11.75
N GLY A 81 4.78 4.58 12.00
CA GLY A 81 4.35 4.96 13.34
C GLY A 81 4.94 6.29 13.83
N ASN A 82 5.08 7.25 12.92
CA ASN A 82 5.52 8.60 13.23
C ASN A 82 4.42 9.63 12.90
N ASP A 83 4.73 10.92 13.00
CA ASP A 83 3.87 12.04 12.61
C ASP A 83 4.34 12.65 11.28
N ILE A 84 4.85 11.83 10.34
CA ILE A 84 5.31 12.34 9.04
C ILE A 84 4.11 12.89 8.25
N THR A 85 4.25 14.12 7.75
CA THR A 85 3.20 14.86 7.02
C THR A 85 3.62 15.16 5.58
N GLY A 86 2.72 15.78 4.81
CA GLY A 86 2.97 16.15 3.43
C GLY A 86 2.78 14.99 2.46
N GLN A 87 3.22 15.20 1.22
CA GLN A 87 3.09 14.23 0.13
C GLN A 87 4.29 13.28 0.08
N ILE A 88 4.10 12.11 -0.51
CA ILE A 88 5.19 11.23 -0.89
C ILE A 88 5.87 11.86 -2.13
N PRO A 89 7.18 12.20 -2.09
CA PRO A 89 7.86 12.81 -3.23
C PRO A 89 7.94 11.88 -4.43
N GLU A 90 7.70 12.40 -5.64
CA GLU A 90 7.88 11.63 -6.87
C GLU A 90 9.32 11.16 -7.04
N ASP A 91 10.30 11.94 -6.55
CA ASP A 91 11.73 11.63 -6.63
C ASP A 91 12.12 10.33 -5.91
N LEU A 92 11.27 9.77 -5.03
CA LEU A 92 11.53 8.45 -4.45
C LEU A 92 11.65 7.36 -5.51
N SER A 93 11.10 7.56 -6.72
CA SER A 93 11.26 6.64 -7.85
C SER A 93 12.69 6.51 -8.35
N ILE A 94 13.57 7.44 -7.99
CA ILE A 94 15.01 7.39 -8.32
C ILE A 94 15.72 6.28 -7.52
N LEU A 95 15.17 5.85 -6.39
CA LEU A 95 15.72 4.81 -5.53
C LEU A 95 15.50 3.42 -6.14
N SER A 96 16.20 3.13 -7.25
CA SER A 96 16.01 1.92 -8.06
C SER A 96 16.37 0.60 -7.35
N ARG A 97 16.97 0.67 -6.16
CA ARG A 97 17.32 -0.47 -5.31
C ARG A 97 16.35 -0.70 -4.15
N LEU A 98 15.37 0.19 -3.97
CA LEU A 98 14.46 0.15 -2.83
C LEU A 98 13.57 -1.09 -2.89
N GLU A 99 13.76 -2.00 -1.94
CA GLU A 99 12.97 -3.23 -1.82
C GLU A 99 11.83 -3.09 -0.82
N ILE A 100 12.04 -2.30 0.26
CA ILE A 100 11.08 -2.13 1.35
C ILE A 100 10.85 -0.65 1.59
N LEU A 101 9.59 -0.23 1.45
CA LEU A 101 9.11 1.09 1.84
C LEU A 101 7.98 0.95 2.86
N ASN A 102 8.27 1.25 4.12
CA ASN A 102 7.28 1.27 5.19
C ASN A 102 7.10 2.68 5.75
N LEU A 103 5.98 3.30 5.39
CA LEU A 103 5.51 4.60 5.85
C LEU A 103 4.14 4.50 6.54
N GLY A 104 3.73 3.29 6.95
CA GLY A 104 2.43 3.07 7.57
C GLY A 104 2.27 3.83 8.89
N ARG A 105 1.03 4.14 9.28
CA ARG A 105 0.70 4.87 10.52
C ARG A 105 1.43 6.21 10.61
N ASN A 106 1.24 7.06 9.60
CA ASN A 106 1.73 8.44 9.56
C ASN A 106 0.55 9.39 9.24
N ARG A 107 0.85 10.64 8.86
CA ARG A 107 -0.14 11.66 8.48
C ARG A 107 0.09 12.14 7.04
N LEU A 108 0.54 11.24 6.17
CA LEU A 108 0.79 11.55 4.76
C LEU A 108 -0.51 11.87 4.04
N ILE A 109 -0.45 12.82 3.11
CA ILE A 109 -1.59 13.30 2.32
C ILE A 109 -1.25 13.25 0.82
N GLY A 110 -2.26 13.45 -0.02
CA GLY A 110 -2.09 13.49 -1.47
C GLY A 110 -1.92 12.10 -2.08
N SER A 111 -1.56 12.07 -3.37
CA SER A 111 -1.56 10.85 -4.17
C SER A 111 -0.37 9.95 -3.85
N ILE A 112 -0.54 8.65 -4.03
CA ILE A 112 0.59 7.74 -4.20
C ILE A 112 1.24 8.07 -5.56
N PRO A 113 2.53 8.46 -5.62
CA PRO A 113 3.19 8.81 -6.87
C PRO A 113 3.11 7.68 -7.90
N ILE A 114 2.67 8.02 -9.11
CA ILE A 114 2.63 7.03 -10.20
C ILE A 114 4.04 6.56 -10.59
N SER A 115 5.06 7.39 -10.35
CA SER A 115 6.45 7.02 -10.54
C SER A 115 6.91 5.90 -9.61
N MET A 116 6.23 5.64 -8.49
CA MET A 116 6.58 4.54 -7.58
C MET A 116 6.42 3.17 -8.27
N ALA A 117 5.50 3.07 -9.23
CA ALA A 117 5.31 1.88 -10.05
C ALA A 117 6.53 1.56 -10.94
N SER A 118 7.47 2.49 -11.16
CA SER A 118 8.69 2.23 -11.91
C SER A 118 9.83 1.62 -11.08
N ILE A 119 9.67 1.51 -9.75
CA ILE A 119 10.69 0.94 -8.87
C ILE A 119 10.57 -0.59 -8.90
N SER A 120 11.20 -1.23 -9.88
CA SER A 120 11.09 -2.68 -10.12
C SER A 120 11.65 -3.56 -9.00
N SER A 121 12.44 -3.00 -8.08
CA SER A 121 13.01 -3.69 -6.92
C SER A 121 12.04 -3.78 -5.73
N LEU A 122 10.95 -2.99 -5.71
CA LEU A 122 10.01 -3.01 -4.59
C LEU A 122 9.38 -4.39 -4.41
N ARG A 123 9.39 -4.83 -3.15
CA ARG A 123 8.76 -6.08 -2.69
C ARG A 123 7.71 -5.81 -1.63
N ILE A 124 7.99 -4.87 -0.73
CA ILE A 124 7.09 -4.53 0.38
C ILE A 124 6.82 -3.03 0.33
N VAL A 125 5.55 -2.68 0.19
CA VAL A 125 5.06 -1.31 0.31
C VAL A 125 3.97 -1.28 1.38
N ASN A 126 4.23 -0.52 2.43
CA ASN A 126 3.26 -0.26 3.48
C ASN A 126 3.03 1.24 3.60
N LEU A 127 1.86 1.68 3.14
CA LEU A 127 1.33 3.05 3.23
C LEU A 127 0.05 3.10 4.07
N ALA A 128 -0.25 2.02 4.79
CA ALA A 128 -1.40 1.85 5.66
C ALA A 128 -1.64 3.04 6.60
N ARG A 129 -2.89 3.33 6.94
CA ARG A 129 -3.26 4.24 8.04
C ARG A 129 -2.59 5.62 7.88
N ASN A 130 -2.81 6.22 6.72
CA ASN A 130 -2.44 7.60 6.40
C ASN A 130 -3.71 8.37 5.98
N SER A 131 -3.55 9.50 5.30
CA SER A 131 -4.64 10.26 4.68
C SER A 131 -4.39 10.42 3.18
N LEU A 132 -3.85 9.37 2.54
CA LEU A 132 -3.56 9.37 1.11
C LEU A 132 -4.85 9.36 0.30
N SER A 133 -4.85 10.13 -0.79
CA SER A 133 -5.97 10.32 -1.71
C SER A 133 -5.39 10.70 -3.07
N GLY A 134 -5.87 10.14 -4.17
CA GLY A 134 -5.36 10.49 -5.48
C GLY A 134 -6.25 11.47 -6.22
N ASN A 135 -6.25 11.34 -7.54
CA ASN A 135 -6.99 12.19 -8.46
C ASN A 135 -7.95 11.27 -9.22
N SER A 136 -9.25 11.39 -8.94
CA SER A 136 -10.30 10.40 -9.27
C SER A 136 -10.44 10.05 -10.76
N VAL A 137 -9.72 10.72 -11.66
CA VAL A 137 -9.77 10.51 -13.11
C VAL A 137 -9.07 9.21 -13.56
N ARG A 138 -8.03 8.75 -12.84
CA ARG A 138 -7.26 7.54 -13.20
C ARG A 138 -7.24 6.45 -12.13
N GLY A 139 -7.90 6.70 -10.99
CA GLY A 139 -7.75 5.89 -9.79
C GLY A 139 -6.49 6.27 -9.01
N ASP A 140 -6.54 5.99 -7.71
CA ASP A 140 -5.55 6.49 -6.76
C ASP A 140 -4.42 5.48 -6.48
N VAL A 141 -4.62 4.23 -6.90
CA VAL A 141 -3.63 3.16 -6.80
C VAL A 141 -2.81 3.14 -8.09
N PRO A 142 -1.48 3.31 -8.03
CA PRO A 142 -0.65 3.38 -9.24
C PRO A 142 -0.64 2.05 -9.99
N SER A 143 -0.81 2.10 -11.30
CA SER A 143 -0.59 0.97 -12.20
C SER A 143 0.85 0.94 -12.71
N SER A 144 1.43 -0.25 -12.82
CA SER A 144 2.73 -0.44 -13.48
C SER A 144 2.58 -1.31 -14.70
N PRO A 145 3.10 -0.90 -15.87
CA PRO A 145 3.24 -1.82 -16.99
C PRO A 145 4.36 -2.85 -16.78
N TYR A 146 5.15 -2.71 -15.70
CA TYR A 146 6.27 -3.60 -15.38
C TYR A 146 5.85 -4.66 -14.37
N ASN A 147 6.43 -5.85 -14.50
CA ASN A 147 6.20 -6.99 -13.62
C ASN A 147 6.81 -6.68 -12.24
N ILE A 148 6.04 -6.06 -11.33
CA ILE A 148 6.54 -5.75 -9.98
C ILE A 148 6.42 -7.02 -9.14
N SER A 149 7.53 -7.42 -8.52
CA SER A 149 7.58 -8.55 -7.58
C SER A 149 7.07 -8.17 -6.18
N LEU A 150 5.95 -7.43 -6.10
CA LEU A 150 5.35 -7.07 -4.82
C LEU A 150 4.85 -8.34 -4.13
N THR A 151 5.34 -8.56 -2.91
CA THR A 151 4.84 -9.61 -2.03
C THR A 151 3.93 -9.05 -0.96
N HIS A 152 4.09 -7.78 -0.58
CA HIS A 152 3.21 -7.13 0.39
C HIS A 152 2.84 -5.74 -0.09
N PHE A 153 1.55 -5.52 -0.31
CA PHE A 153 1.00 -4.23 -0.66
C PHE A 153 -0.11 -3.88 0.33
N MET A 154 0.21 -2.94 1.23
CA MET A 154 -0.66 -2.51 2.32
C MET A 154 -0.94 -1.02 2.15
N ILE A 155 -2.18 -0.68 1.81
CA ILE A 155 -2.67 0.69 1.64
C ILE A 155 -3.97 0.91 2.43
N GLU A 156 -4.27 0.01 3.37
CA GLU A 156 -5.52 0.01 4.11
C GLU A 156 -5.69 1.26 4.98
N ALA A 157 -6.93 1.63 5.28
CA ALA A 157 -7.25 2.79 6.10
C ALA A 157 -6.64 4.10 5.55
N ASN A 158 -6.96 4.41 4.29
CA ASN A 158 -6.67 5.68 3.63
C ASN A 158 -7.96 6.27 3.04
N ILE A 159 -7.85 7.27 2.16
CA ILE A 159 -8.97 7.93 1.48
C ILE A 159 -8.87 7.67 -0.04
N LEU A 160 -8.32 6.51 -0.43
CA LEU A 160 -8.08 6.18 -1.84
C LEU A 160 -9.39 5.85 -2.54
N SER A 161 -9.54 6.32 -3.77
CA SER A 161 -10.73 6.22 -4.61
C SER A 161 -10.41 5.70 -6.02
N GLY A 162 -11.45 5.44 -6.80
CA GLY A 162 -11.35 4.86 -8.13
C GLY A 162 -11.06 3.36 -8.14
N PRO A 163 -10.84 2.77 -9.32
CA PRO A 163 -10.65 1.32 -9.47
C PRO A 163 -9.29 0.86 -8.98
N ILE A 164 -9.24 -0.41 -8.56
CA ILE A 164 -7.96 -1.12 -8.47
C ILE A 164 -7.46 -1.36 -9.90
N PRO A 165 -6.18 -1.03 -10.21
CA PRO A 165 -5.61 -1.28 -11.52
C PRO A 165 -5.49 -2.79 -11.79
N VAL A 166 -5.80 -3.21 -13.02
CA VAL A 166 -5.67 -4.62 -13.46
C VAL A 166 -4.22 -5.12 -13.32
N GLU A 167 -3.26 -4.20 -13.38
CA GLU A 167 -1.84 -4.48 -13.25
C GLU A 167 -1.43 -5.01 -11.87
N ILE A 168 -2.26 -4.85 -10.83
CA ILE A 168 -1.96 -5.41 -9.50
C ILE A 168 -1.88 -6.94 -9.51
N GLY A 169 -2.59 -7.57 -10.46
CA GLY A 169 -2.58 -9.01 -10.69
C GLY A 169 -1.50 -9.48 -11.66
N ASN A 170 -0.66 -8.58 -12.17
CA ASN A 170 0.45 -8.93 -13.06
C ASN A 170 1.68 -9.30 -12.21
N THR A 171 1.59 -10.39 -11.44
CA THR A 171 2.75 -10.96 -10.74
C THR A 171 3.55 -11.87 -11.67
N PRO A 172 4.89 -11.95 -11.53
CA PRO A 172 5.69 -12.88 -12.32
C PRO A 172 5.19 -14.32 -12.14
N PRO A 173 4.91 -15.05 -13.24
CA PRO A 173 4.68 -16.48 -13.13
C PRO A 173 5.94 -17.11 -12.52
N ASN A 174 5.79 -17.91 -11.46
CA ASN A 174 6.84 -18.52 -10.64
C ASN A 174 7.31 -17.75 -9.38
N LEU A 175 6.54 -16.77 -8.88
CA LEU A 175 6.78 -16.24 -7.54
C LEU A 175 6.29 -17.25 -6.49
N GLU A 176 7.18 -18.07 -5.94
CA GLU A 176 6.89 -18.99 -4.81
C GLU A 176 6.77 -18.27 -3.46
N VAL A 177 6.44 -16.98 -3.46
CA VAL A 177 6.43 -16.16 -2.25
C VAL A 177 5.02 -15.70 -1.95
N SER A 178 4.65 -15.84 -0.68
CA SER A 178 3.34 -15.44 -0.20
C SER A 178 3.07 -13.97 -0.52
N THR A 179 1.93 -13.72 -1.15
CA THR A 179 1.48 -12.37 -1.47
C THR A 179 0.43 -11.95 -0.44
N PHE A 180 0.50 -10.70 0.02
CA PHE A 180 -0.44 -10.08 0.94
C PHE A 180 -0.93 -8.77 0.34
N LEU A 181 -2.24 -8.69 0.10
CA LEU A 181 -2.88 -7.50 -0.44
C LEU A 181 -3.93 -6.99 0.55
N GLN A 182 -3.64 -5.82 1.15
CA GLN A 182 -4.51 -5.15 2.11
C GLN A 182 -4.87 -3.76 1.59
N VAL A 183 -6.11 -3.61 1.16
CA VAL A 183 -6.67 -2.38 0.58
C VAL A 183 -7.96 -1.96 1.27
N ASP A 184 -8.31 -2.62 2.38
CA ASP A 184 -9.54 -2.39 3.13
C ASP A 184 -9.62 -0.97 3.72
N ALA A 185 -10.83 -0.57 4.10
CA ALA A 185 -11.12 0.74 4.68
C ALA A 185 -10.61 1.91 3.81
N ASN A 186 -11.05 1.94 2.55
CA ASN A 186 -10.81 3.03 1.59
C ASN A 186 -12.13 3.42 0.90
N HIS A 187 -12.06 4.24 -0.15
CA HIS A 187 -13.17 4.61 -1.02
C HIS A 187 -13.02 3.99 -2.42
N LEU A 188 -12.31 2.85 -2.54
CA LEU A 188 -12.06 2.21 -3.83
C LEU A 188 -13.38 1.72 -4.42
N GLU A 189 -13.58 1.92 -5.72
CA GLU A 189 -14.83 1.64 -6.42
C GLU A 189 -14.59 0.89 -7.74
N GLY A 190 -15.64 0.65 -8.52
CA GLY A 190 -15.54 -0.13 -9.75
C GLY A 190 -15.50 -1.64 -9.50
N GLU A 191 -15.11 -2.38 -10.54
CA GLU A 191 -15.02 -3.85 -10.50
C GLU A 191 -13.68 -4.29 -9.93
N ILE A 192 -13.68 -5.43 -9.23
CA ILE A 192 -12.45 -6.11 -8.81
C ILE A 192 -11.83 -6.76 -10.06
N PRO A 193 -10.59 -6.43 -10.45
CA PRO A 193 -9.99 -6.99 -11.65
C PRO A 193 -9.83 -8.51 -11.57
N GLU A 194 -10.21 -9.23 -12.63
CA GLU A 194 -10.03 -10.70 -12.72
C GLU A 194 -8.57 -11.13 -12.54
N SER A 195 -7.62 -10.25 -12.92
CA SER A 195 -6.19 -10.48 -12.75
C SER A 195 -5.77 -10.69 -11.30
N ILE A 196 -6.55 -10.27 -10.29
CA ILE A 196 -6.29 -10.60 -8.88
C ILE A 196 -6.27 -12.13 -8.67
N GLY A 197 -7.00 -12.89 -9.47
CA GLY A 197 -6.93 -14.35 -9.49
C GLY A 197 -5.57 -14.90 -9.90
N ASN A 198 -4.72 -14.15 -10.61
CA ASN A 198 -3.36 -14.59 -10.96
C ASN A 198 -2.41 -14.60 -9.74
N LEU A 199 -2.77 -13.92 -8.66
CA LEU A 199 -2.03 -13.96 -7.38
C LEU A 199 -2.16 -15.33 -6.68
N SER A 200 -3.06 -16.19 -7.18
CA SER A 200 -3.40 -17.54 -6.70
C SER A 200 -2.25 -18.49 -6.39
N VAL A 201 -1.07 -18.31 -6.99
CA VAL A 201 0.06 -19.22 -6.80
C VAL A 201 0.73 -19.02 -5.43
N GLY A 202 0.42 -17.94 -4.71
CA GLY A 202 0.94 -17.67 -3.35
C GLY A 202 0.13 -16.68 -2.49
N LEU A 203 -1.08 -16.27 -2.88
CA LEU A 203 -1.85 -15.28 -2.10
C LEU A 203 -2.46 -15.90 -0.84
N GLU A 204 -1.86 -15.64 0.33
CA GLU A 204 -2.39 -16.10 1.61
C GLU A 204 -3.61 -15.26 2.05
N THR A 205 -3.56 -13.95 1.81
CA THR A 205 -4.54 -13.02 2.40
C THR A 205 -4.91 -11.87 1.47
N LEU A 206 -6.22 -11.72 1.21
CA LEU A 206 -6.81 -10.62 0.45
C LEU A 206 -7.87 -9.88 1.28
N TYR A 207 -7.51 -8.70 1.78
CA TYR A 207 -8.42 -7.85 2.56
C TYR A 207 -8.83 -6.62 1.75
N MET A 208 -10.12 -6.57 1.41
CA MET A 208 -10.72 -5.55 0.54
C MET A 208 -12.00 -4.96 1.16
N GLY A 209 -12.29 -5.28 2.42
CA GLY A 209 -13.49 -4.84 3.12
C GLY A 209 -13.57 -3.32 3.30
N GLY A 210 -14.77 -2.76 3.51
CA GLY A 210 -14.93 -1.33 3.78
C GLY A 210 -14.54 -0.44 2.60
N ASN A 211 -15.02 -0.78 1.40
CA ASN A 211 -14.82 -0.04 0.15
C ASN A 211 -16.17 0.19 -0.57
N LEU A 212 -16.11 0.77 -1.77
CA LEU A 212 -17.26 1.08 -2.63
C LEU A 212 -17.30 0.19 -3.88
N TYR A 213 -16.67 -0.99 -3.86
CA TYR A 213 -16.68 -1.90 -5.00
C TYR A 213 -18.11 -2.17 -5.46
N PHE A 214 -18.27 -2.25 -6.77
CA PHE A 214 -19.52 -2.62 -7.43
C PHE A 214 -20.69 -1.64 -7.24
N ARG A 215 -20.41 -0.44 -6.70
CA ARG A 215 -21.36 0.67 -6.69
C ARG A 215 -21.50 1.25 -8.11
N ARG A 216 -22.68 1.13 -8.73
CA ARG A 216 -22.98 1.77 -10.02
C ARG A 216 -23.43 3.22 -9.84
N TYR A 217 -22.81 4.16 -10.58
CA TYR A 217 -23.41 5.45 -10.88
C TYR A 217 -24.14 5.34 -12.22
N THR A 218 -25.47 5.41 -12.23
CA THR A 218 -26.22 5.60 -13.48
C THR A 218 -25.97 7.02 -13.99
N SER A 219 -25.27 7.17 -15.10
CA SER A 219 -24.95 8.47 -15.72
C SER A 219 -26.15 9.18 -16.39
N LEU A 220 -27.39 8.86 -15.98
CA LEU A 220 -28.62 9.44 -16.56
C LEU A 220 -29.47 10.27 -15.59
N PHE A 221 -29.00 10.55 -14.36
CA PHE A 221 -29.82 11.24 -13.33
C PHE A 221 -29.19 12.52 -12.73
N VAL A 222 -28.34 13.23 -13.46
CA VAL A 222 -27.73 14.50 -12.96
C VAL A 222 -28.70 15.71 -13.01
N GLN A 223 -29.97 15.54 -13.41
CA GLN A 223 -30.93 16.68 -13.49
C GLN A 223 -32.14 16.65 -12.52
N SER A 224 -32.32 15.64 -11.68
CA SER A 224 -33.40 15.66 -10.68
C SER A 224 -32.86 15.35 -9.28
N GLN A 225 -33.12 16.25 -8.32
CA GLN A 225 -32.72 16.19 -6.91
C GLN A 225 -33.41 15.05 -6.11
N GLN A 226 -33.57 13.86 -6.70
CA GLN A 226 -34.05 12.67 -6.03
C GLN A 226 -33.16 11.49 -6.42
N LEU A 227 -32.34 11.05 -5.46
CA LEU A 227 -31.48 9.87 -5.56
C LEU A 227 -32.35 8.61 -5.46
N GLU A 228 -32.87 8.11 -6.57
CA GLU A 228 -33.33 6.72 -6.65
C GLU A 228 -32.16 5.83 -7.10
N PHE A 229 -31.76 4.91 -6.22
CA PHE A 229 -30.71 3.94 -6.48
C PHE A 229 -31.24 2.86 -7.43
N ALA A 230 -30.70 2.79 -8.65
CA ALA A 230 -31.02 1.71 -9.58
C ALA A 230 -30.40 0.40 -9.07
N GLN A 231 -31.21 -0.47 -8.47
CA GLN A 231 -30.87 -1.86 -8.20
C GLN A 231 -30.82 -2.63 -9.53
N SER A 232 -29.69 -2.60 -10.24
CA SER A 232 -29.45 -3.57 -11.31
C SER A 232 -28.68 -4.76 -10.72
N GLU A 233 -29.36 -5.90 -10.57
CA GLU A 233 -28.77 -7.19 -10.19
C GLU A 233 -27.73 -7.62 -11.24
N GLN A 234 -26.47 -7.24 -11.05
CA GLN A 234 -25.37 -7.83 -11.81
C GLN A 234 -24.71 -8.88 -10.91
N GLN A 235 -24.74 -10.14 -11.34
CA GLN A 235 -24.01 -11.21 -10.68
C GLN A 235 -22.51 -10.94 -10.79
N TYR A 236 -21.82 -10.84 -9.66
CA TYR A 236 -20.37 -10.78 -9.66
C TYR A 236 -19.82 -12.20 -9.65
N SER A 237 -18.97 -12.49 -10.63
CA SER A 237 -18.28 -13.77 -10.75
C SER A 237 -16.90 -13.62 -10.14
N ILE A 238 -16.72 -14.06 -8.90
CA ILE A 238 -15.40 -14.20 -8.24
C ILE A 238 -14.66 -15.46 -8.78
N ALA A 239 -15.16 -16.05 -9.88
CA ALA A 239 -15.02 -17.48 -10.21
C ALA A 239 -13.61 -17.98 -10.54
N GLU A 240 -12.56 -17.17 -10.45
CA GLU A 240 -11.18 -17.60 -10.75
C GLU A 240 -10.16 -17.18 -9.67
N LEU A 241 -10.62 -16.89 -8.45
CA LEU A 241 -9.75 -16.73 -7.27
C LEU A 241 -9.26 -18.09 -6.73
N ASN A 242 -8.61 -18.88 -7.59
CA ASN A 242 -7.95 -20.11 -7.17
C ASN A 242 -6.86 -19.76 -6.14
N GLY A 243 -6.53 -20.65 -5.19
CA GLY A 243 -5.37 -20.47 -4.30
C GLY A 243 -5.41 -19.35 -3.23
N ILE A 244 -6.44 -18.51 -3.15
CA ILE A 244 -6.62 -17.60 -2.01
C ILE A 244 -7.06 -18.39 -0.78
N GLU A 245 -6.35 -18.23 0.33
CA GLU A 245 -6.71 -18.87 1.60
C GLU A 245 -7.67 -18.02 2.44
N GLU A 246 -7.46 -16.70 2.52
CA GLU A 246 -8.34 -15.77 3.24
C GLU A 246 -8.86 -14.62 2.36
N LEU A 247 -10.19 -14.52 2.26
CA LEU A 247 -10.88 -13.46 1.51
C LEU A 247 -11.81 -12.65 2.42
N VAL A 248 -11.55 -11.34 2.53
CA VAL A 248 -12.39 -10.41 3.30
C VAL A 248 -12.93 -9.33 2.40
N LEU A 249 -14.23 -9.40 2.11
CA LEU A 249 -14.98 -8.43 1.31
C LEU A 249 -16.11 -7.75 2.12
N SER A 250 -16.05 -7.83 3.45
CA SER A 250 -17.09 -7.28 4.31
C SER A 250 -17.27 -5.76 4.15
N SER A 251 -18.46 -5.21 4.38
CA SER A 251 -18.73 -3.78 4.29
C SER A 251 -18.46 -3.19 2.89
N ASN A 252 -18.99 -3.84 1.86
CA ASN A 252 -18.96 -3.38 0.46
C ASN A 252 -20.40 -3.28 -0.09
N HIS A 253 -20.55 -3.05 -1.40
CA HIS A 253 -21.84 -2.97 -2.08
C HIS A 253 -22.10 -4.20 -2.98
N LEU A 254 -21.61 -5.39 -2.58
CA LEU A 254 -21.76 -6.60 -3.37
C LEU A 254 -23.23 -7.01 -3.52
N ALA A 255 -23.65 -7.27 -4.76
CA ALA A 255 -24.88 -8.00 -5.07
C ALA A 255 -24.63 -9.52 -5.03
N SER A 256 -25.67 -10.33 -5.18
CA SER A 256 -25.55 -11.80 -5.18
C SER A 256 -24.56 -12.30 -6.25
N GLY A 257 -23.60 -13.13 -5.86
CA GLY A 257 -22.62 -13.78 -6.74
C GLY A 257 -22.33 -15.21 -6.27
N HIS A 258 -21.81 -16.04 -7.17
CA HIS A 258 -21.38 -17.41 -6.88
C HIS A 258 -19.87 -17.45 -6.66
N ASP A 259 -19.41 -18.09 -5.59
CA ASP A 259 -17.98 -18.26 -5.29
C ASP A 259 -17.57 -19.70 -5.60
N LYS A 260 -16.72 -19.86 -6.61
CA LYS A 260 -16.24 -21.17 -7.06
C LYS A 260 -14.84 -21.53 -6.53
N SER A 261 -14.30 -20.78 -5.56
CA SER A 261 -12.95 -21.07 -5.06
C SER A 261 -12.88 -22.38 -4.28
N LYS A 262 -11.93 -23.24 -4.66
CA LYS A 262 -11.75 -24.58 -4.07
C LYS A 262 -10.82 -24.62 -2.85
N VAL A 263 -10.16 -23.51 -2.50
CA VAL A 263 -9.04 -23.48 -1.53
C VAL A 263 -9.26 -22.50 -0.37
N LEU A 264 -10.35 -21.72 -0.37
CA LEU A 264 -10.66 -20.77 0.71
C LEU A 264 -10.79 -21.45 2.06
N ARG A 265 -10.04 -20.96 3.04
CA ARG A 265 -10.15 -21.31 4.48
C ARG A 265 -11.01 -20.31 5.24
N PHE A 266 -10.95 -19.05 4.84
CA PHE A 266 -11.72 -17.97 5.46
C PHE A 266 -12.38 -17.09 4.40
N LEU A 267 -13.69 -16.88 4.55
CA LEU A 267 -14.48 -16.02 3.70
C LEU A 267 -15.37 -15.13 4.57
N ASN A 268 -15.19 -13.81 4.47
CA ASN A 268 -16.03 -12.84 5.16
C ASN A 268 -16.72 -11.90 4.17
N LEU A 269 -18.03 -12.11 4.00
CA LEU A 269 -18.92 -11.30 3.16
C LEU A 269 -19.89 -10.42 3.97
N SER A 270 -19.69 -10.30 5.29
CA SER A 270 -20.61 -9.57 6.18
C SER A 270 -20.84 -8.11 5.75
N PHE A 271 -22.01 -7.55 6.06
CA PHE A 271 -22.33 -6.14 5.76
C PHE A 271 -22.28 -5.78 4.26
N ASN A 272 -22.75 -6.68 3.39
CA ASN A 272 -23.00 -6.44 1.96
C ASN A 272 -24.52 -6.47 1.66
N ASN A 273 -24.93 -6.04 0.47
CA ASN A 273 -26.34 -5.98 0.04
C ASN A 273 -26.89 -7.34 -0.46
N SER A 274 -26.66 -8.43 0.28
CA SER A 274 -27.12 -9.76 -0.13
C SER A 274 -28.57 -10.00 0.28
N GLU A 275 -29.51 -9.94 -0.68
CA GLU A 275 -30.94 -10.21 -0.45
C GLU A 275 -31.32 -11.72 -0.46
N ARG A 276 -30.37 -12.67 -0.38
CA ARG A 276 -30.69 -14.12 -0.38
C ARG A 276 -30.02 -14.93 0.74
N GLU A 277 -30.73 -15.99 1.18
CA GLU A 277 -30.23 -17.02 2.09
C GLU A 277 -29.02 -17.77 1.50
N VAL A 278 -28.05 -18.07 2.37
CA VAL A 278 -26.93 -18.98 2.04
C VAL A 278 -27.50 -20.35 1.63
N PRO A 279 -27.13 -20.92 0.48
CA PRO A 279 -27.64 -22.22 0.06
C PRO A 279 -27.32 -23.30 1.11
N ARG A 280 -28.33 -24.11 1.44
CA ARG A 280 -28.27 -25.12 2.52
C ARG A 280 -27.23 -26.23 2.31
N ASP A 281 -26.69 -26.34 1.10
CA ASP A 281 -25.66 -27.31 0.72
C ASP A 281 -24.24 -26.78 0.91
N GLY A 282 -24.08 -25.54 1.38
CA GLY A 282 -22.77 -24.92 1.54
C GLY A 282 -22.08 -24.59 0.22
N SER A 283 -22.78 -24.68 -0.91
CA SER A 283 -22.32 -24.08 -2.15
C SER A 283 -22.64 -22.59 -2.13
N LEU A 284 -21.65 -21.74 -2.37
CA LEU A 284 -21.85 -20.32 -2.63
C LEU A 284 -21.88 -20.09 -4.14
#